data_AF-A0A956J086-F1
#
_entry.id   AF-A0A956J086-F1
#
_cell.length_a   1.000
_cell.length_b   1.000
_cell.length_c   1.000
_cell.angle_alpha   90.00
_cell.angle_beta   90.00
_cell.angle_gamma   90.00
#
_symmetry.space_group_name_H-M   'P 1'
#
loop_
_entity.id
_entity.type
_entity.pdbx_description
1 polymer ?
#
loop_
_entity_poly.entity_id
_entity_poly.type
_entity_poly.pdbx_seq_one_letter_code
_entity_poly.pdbx_strand_id
1 'polypeptide(L)'
;MKSIPSLLAVAITSTFIVAACSSSDGGGGGGVISVSEEQYAELYAKGVCGGFYKCDCPPSPVYDFADQAECEALFTTSVADSQDASRNEGLTFDAECAAKRVNSFAGNVCVDELWDYTHCGVCQIYHGDIPRGGSCTDNECDRGLECFDGVCLDPCDRIAEGDSCVDTVNKCEAGLFCEGGTSGYGTCVTGRGEGASCDDFTPCGADYGCQNGTCVKAALPGESCFDRPCATTQCVEGTCATTPLGNPNVCDLY
;
A
#
# COMPACT_ATOMS: atom_id res chain seq x y z
N MET A 1 -11.73 -59.99 1.03
CA MET A 1 -10.67 -59.23 1.72
C MET A 1 -10.00 -58.37 0.66
N LYS A 2 -10.24 -57.05 0.68
CA LYS A 2 -9.77 -56.07 -0.31
C LYS A 2 -8.50 -55.41 0.25
N SER A 3 -7.40 -55.51 -0.48
CA SER A 3 -6.12 -54.89 -0.12
C SER A 3 -6.14 -53.39 -0.43
N ILE A 4 -5.70 -52.59 0.53
CA ILE A 4 -5.50 -51.13 0.41
C ILE A 4 -4.05 -50.91 -0.06
N PRO A 5 -3.78 -50.09 -1.10
CA PRO A 5 -2.42 -49.74 -1.47
C PRO A 5 -1.86 -48.70 -0.49
N SER A 6 -0.66 -48.96 0.01
CA SER A 6 0.12 -48.03 0.84
C SER A 6 0.53 -46.81 0.02
N LEU A 7 0.08 -45.63 0.45
CA LEU A 7 0.59 -44.34 0.00
C LEU A 7 1.99 -44.15 0.61
N LEU A 8 2.99 -44.09 -0.26
CA LEU A 8 4.34 -43.68 0.08
C LEU A 8 4.33 -42.16 0.30
N ALA A 9 4.50 -41.72 1.55
CA ALA A 9 4.78 -40.32 1.85
C ALA A 9 6.23 -40.02 1.46
N VAL A 10 6.42 -39.26 0.38
CA VAL A 10 7.72 -38.71 0.01
C VAL A 10 7.91 -37.45 0.85
N ALA A 11 8.70 -37.56 1.93
CA ALA A 11 9.17 -36.42 2.68
C ALA A 11 10.26 -35.70 1.85
N ILE A 12 9.88 -34.59 1.22
CA ILE A 12 10.84 -33.67 0.59
C ILE A 12 11.39 -32.79 1.71
N THR A 13 12.54 -33.16 2.26
CA THR A 13 13.33 -32.29 3.14
C THR A 13 14.04 -31.25 2.27
N SER A 14 13.33 -30.19 1.88
CA SER A 14 13.94 -28.98 1.33
C SER A 14 14.79 -28.35 2.42
N THR A 15 16.10 -28.53 2.33
CA THR A 15 17.06 -27.90 3.24
C THR A 15 17.22 -26.45 2.80
N PHE A 16 16.36 -25.56 3.30
CA PHE A 16 16.58 -24.12 3.16
C PHE A 16 17.75 -23.73 4.06
N ILE A 17 18.89 -23.41 3.43
CA ILE A 17 19.97 -22.70 4.10
C ILE A 17 19.49 -21.25 4.26
N VAL A 18 18.70 -20.99 5.30
CA VAL A 18 18.51 -19.64 5.80
C VAL A 18 19.85 -19.25 6.41
N ALA A 19 20.65 -18.48 5.67
CA ALA A 19 21.82 -17.83 6.24
C ALA A 19 21.33 -16.92 7.37
N ALA A 20 21.41 -17.42 8.60
CA ALA A 20 21.13 -16.65 9.79
C ALA A 20 22.12 -15.48 9.82
N CYS A 21 21.65 -14.28 9.49
CA CYS A 21 22.39 -13.05 9.74
C CYS A 21 22.53 -12.90 11.25
N SER A 22 23.69 -13.27 11.77
CA SER A 22 24.11 -12.91 13.11
C SER A 22 24.25 -11.40 13.20
N SER A 23 23.44 -10.80 14.05
CA SER A 23 23.52 -9.41 14.46
C SER A 23 24.89 -9.14 15.08
N SER A 24 25.73 -8.36 14.39
CA SER A 24 26.84 -7.65 15.03
C SER A 24 26.95 -6.26 14.43
N ASP A 25 26.73 -5.29 15.31
CA ASP A 25 26.83 -3.85 15.14
C ASP A 25 27.82 -3.36 14.06
N GLY A 26 27.31 -2.51 13.16
CA GLY A 26 28.15 -1.63 12.35
C GLY A 26 27.70 -1.47 10.91
N GLY A 27 26.86 -0.46 10.63
CA GLY A 27 26.73 0.16 9.29
C GLY A 27 26.53 -0.81 8.12
N GLY A 28 25.60 -1.75 8.24
CA GLY A 28 25.30 -2.70 7.18
C GLY A 28 24.49 -2.04 6.08
N GLY A 29 25.10 -1.85 4.90
CA GLY A 29 24.32 -1.73 3.67
C GLY A 29 23.48 -3.00 3.56
N GLY A 30 22.20 -2.91 3.92
CA GLY A 30 21.27 -4.03 3.88
C GLY A 30 21.29 -4.63 2.49
N GLY A 31 21.92 -5.79 2.35
CA GLY A 31 21.90 -6.51 1.08
C GLY A 31 20.45 -6.74 0.70
N VAL A 32 20.06 -6.27 -0.48
CA VAL A 32 18.71 -6.50 -1.00
C VAL A 32 18.51 -8.01 -1.07
N ILE A 33 17.56 -8.53 -0.29
CA ILE A 33 17.19 -9.94 -0.35
C ILE A 33 16.65 -10.20 -1.76
N SER A 34 17.31 -11.08 -2.50
CA SER A 34 16.75 -11.60 -3.75
C SER A 34 15.60 -12.53 -3.40
N VAL A 35 14.43 -12.32 -4.00
CA VAL A 35 13.23 -13.13 -3.76
C VAL A 35 12.84 -13.84 -5.04
N SER A 36 12.85 -15.17 -5.05
CA SER A 36 12.25 -15.94 -6.14
C SER A 36 10.74 -16.03 -5.97
N GLU A 37 10.04 -16.40 -7.05
CA GLU A 37 8.59 -16.56 -7.01
C GLU A 37 8.17 -17.61 -5.97
N GLU A 38 8.88 -18.73 -5.90
CA GLU A 38 8.61 -19.83 -4.97
C GLU A 38 8.85 -19.46 -3.51
N GLN A 39 9.73 -18.48 -3.27
CA GLN A 39 10.07 -18.02 -1.92
C GLN A 39 9.17 -16.88 -1.44
N TYR A 40 8.50 -16.18 -2.36
CA TYR A 40 7.79 -14.94 -2.05
C TYR A 40 6.71 -15.13 -0.98
N ALA A 41 5.86 -16.16 -1.10
CA ALA A 41 4.78 -16.41 -0.15
C ALA A 41 5.28 -16.58 1.30
N GLU A 42 6.31 -17.40 1.50
CA GLU A 42 6.88 -17.67 2.82
C GLU A 42 7.58 -16.43 3.39
N LEU A 43 8.39 -15.76 2.58
CA LEU A 43 9.13 -14.56 3.02
C LEU A 43 8.20 -13.39 3.35
N TYR A 44 7.14 -13.21 2.54
CA TYR A 44 6.11 -12.21 2.79
C TYR A 44 5.35 -12.49 4.08
N ALA A 45 4.86 -13.72 4.25
CA ALA A 45 4.10 -14.13 5.43
C ALA A 45 4.89 -13.92 6.72
N LYS A 46 6.16 -14.33 6.72
CA LYS A 46 7.08 -14.13 7.85
C LYS A 46 7.30 -12.66 8.18
N GLY A 47 7.46 -11.82 7.15
CA GLY A 47 7.64 -10.37 7.33
C GLY A 47 6.40 -9.72 7.95
N VAL A 48 5.22 -9.98 7.39
CA VAL A 48 3.94 -9.42 7.84
C VAL A 48 3.62 -9.88 9.27
N CYS A 49 3.66 -11.19 9.52
CA CYS A 49 3.32 -11.76 10.83
C CYS A 49 4.37 -11.41 11.89
N GLY A 50 5.66 -11.37 11.53
CA GLY A 50 6.70 -10.85 12.41
C GLY A 50 6.43 -9.40 12.83
N GLY A 51 5.98 -8.56 11.89
CA GLY A 51 5.52 -7.20 12.15
C GLY A 51 4.36 -7.15 13.14
N PHE A 52 3.26 -7.86 12.87
CA PHE A 52 2.07 -7.88 13.73
C PHE A 52 2.41 -8.21 15.19
N TYR A 53 3.16 -9.30 15.42
CA TYR A 53 3.47 -9.76 16.77
C TYR A 53 4.53 -8.91 17.46
N LYS A 54 5.50 -8.37 16.72
CA LYS A 54 6.52 -7.47 17.32
C LYS A 54 5.92 -6.14 17.73
N CYS A 55 4.93 -5.66 16.99
CA CYS A 55 4.27 -4.37 17.23
C CYS A 55 3.08 -4.47 18.19
N ASP A 56 2.84 -5.66 18.78
CA ASP A 56 1.69 -5.93 19.65
C ASP A 56 0.36 -5.49 19.01
N CYS A 57 0.24 -5.70 17.70
CA CYS A 57 -0.95 -5.30 16.99
C CYS A 57 -2.12 -6.19 17.39
N PRO A 58 -3.26 -5.61 17.82
CA PRO A 58 -4.42 -6.40 18.16
C PRO A 58 -4.85 -7.19 16.92
N PRO A 59 -5.27 -8.46 17.07
CA PRO A 59 -5.81 -9.21 15.95
C PRO A 59 -6.97 -8.43 15.33
N SER A 60 -6.90 -8.22 14.01
CA SER A 60 -8.00 -7.62 13.27
C SER A 60 -9.23 -8.51 13.45
N PRO A 61 -10.45 -7.97 13.56
CA PRO A 61 -11.67 -8.78 13.62
C PRO A 61 -11.85 -9.70 12.40
N VAL A 62 -11.12 -9.44 11.31
CA VAL A 62 -11.09 -10.27 10.10
C VAL A 62 -10.11 -11.44 10.23
N TYR A 63 -9.08 -11.30 11.06
CA TYR A 63 -7.96 -12.23 11.16
C TYR A 63 -7.62 -12.50 12.62
N ASP A 64 -8.23 -13.55 13.17
CA ASP A 64 -7.93 -14.07 14.52
C ASP A 64 -6.94 -15.23 14.39
N PHE A 65 -5.67 -14.96 14.72
CA PHE A 65 -4.62 -15.99 14.75
C PHE A 65 -4.24 -16.26 16.21
N ALA A 66 -4.15 -17.52 16.62
CA ALA A 66 -3.74 -17.88 17.97
C ALA A 66 -2.27 -17.53 18.26
N ASP A 67 -1.41 -17.67 17.25
CA ASP A 67 0.01 -17.35 17.32
C ASP A 67 0.61 -16.99 15.96
N GLN A 68 1.88 -16.55 15.98
CA GLN A 68 2.61 -16.13 14.80
C GLN A 68 2.73 -17.24 13.75
N ALA A 69 2.83 -18.51 14.15
CA ALA A 69 2.98 -19.61 13.22
C ALA A 69 1.67 -19.87 12.45
N GLU A 70 0.52 -19.74 13.13
CA GLU A 70 -0.79 -19.78 12.47
C GLU A 70 -0.97 -18.62 11.48
N CYS A 71 -0.56 -17.40 11.86
CA CYS A 71 -0.52 -16.26 10.96
C CYS A 71 0.33 -16.55 9.71
N GLU A 72 1.58 -17.02 9.89
CA GLU A 72 2.50 -17.30 8.80
C GLU A 72 1.95 -18.38 7.86
N ALA A 73 1.34 -19.43 8.39
CA ALA A 73 0.75 -20.49 7.58
C ALA A 73 -0.45 -20.00 6.73
N LEU A 74 -1.31 -19.17 7.32
CA LEU A 74 -2.47 -18.62 6.61
C LEU A 74 -2.04 -17.64 5.51
N PHE A 75 -1.14 -16.72 5.81
CA PHE A 75 -0.63 -15.78 4.79
C PHE A 75 0.17 -16.49 3.70
N THR A 76 0.98 -17.51 4.04
CA THR A 76 1.70 -18.29 3.02
C THR A 76 0.73 -18.95 2.05
N THR A 77 -0.34 -19.57 2.57
CA THR A 77 -1.37 -20.20 1.73
C THR A 77 -2.10 -19.18 0.86
N SER A 78 -2.57 -18.09 1.46
CA SER A 78 -3.30 -17.02 0.75
C SER A 78 -2.47 -16.38 -0.37
N VAL A 79 -1.18 -16.10 -0.09
CA VAL A 79 -0.28 -15.57 -1.11
C VAL A 79 -0.02 -16.62 -2.19
N ALA A 80 0.27 -17.88 -1.84
CA ALA A 80 0.50 -18.94 -2.82
C ALA A 80 -0.71 -19.16 -3.75
N ASP A 81 -1.94 -19.12 -3.22
CA ASP A 81 -3.17 -19.20 -4.02
C ASP A 81 -3.28 -18.02 -5.00
N SER A 82 -2.91 -16.82 -4.56
CA SER A 82 -2.88 -15.63 -5.42
C SER A 82 -1.79 -15.73 -6.51
N GLN A 83 -0.64 -16.32 -6.19
CA GLN A 83 0.43 -16.60 -7.15
C GLN A 83 -0.04 -17.63 -8.21
N ASP A 84 -0.74 -18.68 -7.78
CA ASP A 84 -1.32 -19.68 -8.68
C ASP A 84 -2.36 -19.06 -9.63
N ALA A 85 -3.24 -18.20 -9.12
CA ALA A 85 -4.19 -17.45 -9.93
C ALA A 85 -3.48 -16.59 -10.98
N SER A 86 -2.48 -15.81 -10.56
CA SER A 86 -1.70 -14.94 -11.45
C SER A 86 -0.96 -15.73 -12.54
N ARG A 87 -0.38 -16.90 -12.20
CA ARG A 87 0.24 -17.81 -13.17
C ARG A 87 -0.76 -18.36 -14.17
N ASN A 88 -1.96 -18.73 -13.71
CA ASN A 88 -3.01 -19.25 -14.59
C ASN A 88 -3.54 -18.19 -15.57
N GLU A 89 -3.44 -16.91 -15.21
CA GLU A 89 -3.73 -15.76 -16.07
C GLU A 89 -2.55 -15.40 -16.99
N GLY A 90 -1.38 -16.03 -16.81
CA GLY A 90 -0.19 -15.78 -17.63
C GLY A 90 0.56 -14.50 -17.25
N LEU A 91 0.34 -13.96 -16.05
CA LEU A 91 1.03 -12.78 -15.56
C LEU A 91 2.51 -13.09 -15.27
N THR A 92 3.34 -12.06 -15.39
CA THR A 92 4.78 -12.10 -15.16
C THR A 92 5.10 -11.73 -13.71
N PHE A 93 5.88 -12.56 -13.03
CA PHE A 93 6.38 -12.27 -11.68
C PHE A 93 7.53 -11.24 -11.70
N ASP A 94 7.40 -10.19 -10.90
CA ASP A 94 8.43 -9.17 -10.70
C ASP A 94 9.22 -9.41 -9.40
N ALA A 95 10.38 -10.07 -9.55
CA ALA A 95 11.27 -10.38 -8.44
C ALA A 95 11.82 -9.14 -7.72
N GLU A 96 11.98 -8.01 -8.41
CA GLU A 96 12.45 -6.77 -7.79
C GLU A 96 11.35 -6.18 -6.90
N CYS A 97 10.10 -6.23 -7.35
CA CYS A 97 8.97 -5.79 -6.53
C CYS A 97 8.68 -6.71 -5.36
N ALA A 98 8.77 -8.02 -5.57
CA ALA A 98 8.72 -9.00 -4.48
C ALA A 98 9.80 -8.74 -3.44
N ALA A 99 11.04 -8.48 -3.87
CA ALA A 99 12.13 -8.13 -2.97
C ALA A 99 11.85 -6.82 -2.21
N LYS A 100 11.41 -5.75 -2.89
CA LYS A 100 11.08 -4.48 -2.22
C LYS A 100 10.00 -4.67 -1.15
N ARG A 101 8.93 -5.40 -1.48
CA ARG A 101 7.82 -5.67 -0.58
C ARG A 101 8.23 -6.57 0.60
N VAL A 102 9.03 -7.61 0.39
CA VAL A 102 9.56 -8.41 1.51
C VAL A 102 10.50 -7.58 2.40
N ASN A 103 11.37 -6.76 1.79
CA ASN A 103 12.32 -5.93 2.52
C ASN A 103 11.65 -4.81 3.33
N SER A 104 10.48 -4.30 2.91
CA SER A 104 9.73 -3.31 3.70
C SER A 104 9.29 -3.89 5.05
N PHE A 105 9.00 -5.19 5.12
CA PHE A 105 8.71 -5.87 6.39
C PHE A 105 9.96 -6.34 7.14
N ALA A 106 11.09 -6.57 6.47
CA ALA A 106 12.32 -7.04 7.10
C ALA A 106 12.86 -6.08 8.17
N GLY A 107 12.60 -4.77 8.03
CA GLY A 107 12.90 -3.76 9.04
C GLY A 107 12.11 -3.96 10.35
N ASN A 108 11.00 -4.71 10.30
CA ASN A 108 10.06 -4.92 11.40
C ASN A 108 9.76 -3.60 12.13
N VAL A 109 9.53 -2.55 11.34
CA VAL A 109 9.20 -1.21 11.82
C VAL A 109 7.69 -1.16 11.99
N CYS A 110 7.24 -0.78 13.18
CA CYS A 110 5.83 -0.54 13.50
C CYS A 110 5.44 0.82 12.91
N VAL A 111 5.34 0.89 11.59
CA VAL A 111 5.05 2.13 10.88
C VAL A 111 3.80 1.94 10.01
N ASP A 112 2.95 2.96 10.03
CA ASP A 112 1.82 3.15 9.12
C ASP A 112 2.26 3.20 7.64
N GLU A 113 3.55 3.48 7.41
CA GLU A 113 4.17 3.74 6.10
C GLU A 113 4.38 2.49 5.25
N LEU A 114 4.03 1.29 5.73
CA LEU A 114 4.09 0.05 4.94
C LEU A 114 3.21 0.11 3.67
N TRP A 115 2.27 1.05 3.63
CA TRP A 115 1.39 1.31 2.49
C TRP A 115 1.51 2.72 1.90
N ASP A 116 2.42 3.57 2.40
CA ASP A 116 2.82 4.78 1.67
C ASP A 116 3.78 4.38 0.53
N TYR A 117 3.35 3.39 -0.26
CA TYR A 117 3.43 3.53 -1.69
C TYR A 117 2.72 4.85 -1.99
N THR A 118 3.49 5.94 -1.92
CA THR A 118 3.25 7.09 -2.77
C THR A 118 2.75 6.50 -4.06
N HIS A 119 1.49 6.76 -4.41
CA HIS A 119 0.76 5.97 -5.42
C HIS A 119 1.51 5.93 -6.76
N CYS A 120 2.51 6.81 -6.90
CA CYS A 120 3.59 6.75 -7.84
C CYS A 120 4.58 5.61 -7.56
N GLY A 121 4.34 4.44 -8.17
CA GLY A 121 5.27 3.31 -8.16
C GLY A 121 4.63 2.07 -7.58
N VAL A 122 3.46 1.69 -8.10
CA VAL A 122 2.80 0.45 -7.71
C VAL A 122 3.76 -0.70 -8.01
N CYS A 123 4.32 -1.27 -6.94
CA CYS A 123 5.19 -2.41 -7.07
C CYS A 123 4.33 -3.67 -7.18
N GLN A 124 3.76 -3.88 -8.36
CA GLN A 124 2.96 -5.06 -8.64
C GLN A 124 3.87 -6.28 -8.65
N ILE A 125 3.52 -7.26 -7.82
CA ILE A 125 4.26 -8.53 -7.76
C ILE A 125 4.05 -9.35 -9.02
N TYR A 126 2.87 -9.21 -9.62
CA TYR A 126 2.49 -9.79 -10.90
C TYR A 126 1.96 -8.70 -11.80
N HIS A 127 2.39 -8.69 -13.05
CA HIS A 127 1.93 -7.74 -14.07
C HIS A 127 1.74 -8.47 -15.40
N GLY A 128 0.87 -7.96 -16.26
CA GLY A 128 0.71 -8.46 -17.62
C GLY A 128 1.58 -7.69 -18.62
N ASP A 129 1.08 -7.59 -19.85
CA ASP A 129 1.75 -6.94 -20.98
C ASP A 129 0.88 -5.86 -21.65
N ILE A 130 -0.29 -5.55 -21.08
CA ILE A 130 -1.21 -4.56 -21.64
C ILE A 130 -0.61 -3.16 -21.45
N PRO A 131 -0.28 -2.44 -22.54
CA PRO A 131 0.34 -1.14 -22.42
C PRO A 131 -0.65 -0.10 -21.89
N ARG A 132 -0.12 1.05 -21.48
CA ARG A 132 -0.92 2.21 -21.08
C ARG A 132 -2.00 2.56 -22.10
N GLY A 133 -3.21 2.82 -21.61
CA GLY A 133 -4.41 3.08 -22.40
C GLY A 133 -5.09 1.82 -22.96
N GLY A 134 -4.48 0.64 -22.79
CA GLY A 134 -5.11 -0.63 -23.14
C GLY A 134 -6.22 -1.03 -22.17
N SER A 135 -7.16 -1.85 -22.63
CA SER A 135 -8.26 -2.34 -21.80
C SER A 135 -7.82 -3.51 -20.92
N CYS A 136 -8.26 -3.53 -19.67
CA CYS A 136 -7.89 -4.53 -18.66
C CYS A 136 -9.07 -4.87 -17.75
N THR A 137 -8.91 -5.90 -16.92
CA THR A 137 -9.88 -6.31 -15.91
C THR A 137 -9.30 -6.45 -14.50
N ASP A 138 -7.98 -6.64 -14.40
CA ASP A 138 -7.20 -6.72 -13.15
C ASP A 138 -5.71 -6.42 -13.45
N ASN A 139 -4.75 -7.13 -12.86
CA ASN A 139 -3.30 -6.95 -12.98
C ASN A 139 -2.68 -7.28 -14.37
N GLU A 140 -3.47 -7.21 -15.44
CA GLU A 140 -3.05 -7.50 -16.81
C GLU A 140 -2.20 -6.38 -17.43
N CYS A 141 -2.09 -5.23 -16.75
CA CYS A 141 -1.33 -4.09 -17.23
C CYS A 141 0.18 -4.33 -17.17
N ASP A 142 0.93 -3.67 -18.06
CA ASP A 142 2.38 -3.67 -18.08
C ASP A 142 2.96 -3.11 -16.77
N ARG A 143 4.22 -3.44 -16.52
CA ARG A 143 4.93 -3.10 -15.28
C ARG A 143 4.79 -1.61 -14.94
N GLY A 144 4.31 -1.33 -13.73
CA GLY A 144 4.16 0.03 -13.20
C GLY A 144 2.86 0.72 -13.60
N LEU A 145 1.95 0.01 -14.28
CA LEU A 145 0.61 0.48 -14.61
C LEU A 145 -0.43 -0.23 -13.74
N GLU A 146 -1.51 0.45 -13.40
CA GLU A 146 -2.65 -0.11 -12.68
C GLU A 146 -3.87 -0.18 -13.58
N CYS A 147 -4.63 -1.26 -13.46
CA CYS A 147 -5.92 -1.36 -14.14
C CYS A 147 -6.96 -0.56 -13.37
N PHE A 148 -7.38 0.56 -13.95
CA PHE A 148 -8.38 1.41 -13.35
C PHE A 148 -9.52 1.68 -14.33
N ASP A 149 -10.75 1.40 -13.89
CA ASP A 149 -11.96 1.47 -14.71
C ASP A 149 -11.83 0.73 -16.06
N GLY A 150 -11.12 -0.41 -16.01
CA GLY A 150 -10.85 -1.23 -17.17
C GLY A 150 -9.85 -0.65 -18.18
N VAL A 151 -9.02 0.33 -17.77
CA VAL A 151 -7.93 0.89 -18.57
C VAL A 151 -6.62 0.87 -17.80
N CYS A 152 -5.52 0.51 -18.45
CA CYS A 152 -4.18 0.56 -17.86
C CYS A 152 -3.67 2.00 -17.79
N LEU A 153 -3.46 2.51 -16.59
CA LEU A 153 -3.02 3.89 -16.33
C LEU A 153 -1.74 3.88 -15.49
N ASP A 154 -0.87 4.87 -15.67
CA ASP A 154 0.29 5.02 -14.79
C ASP A 154 -0.15 5.85 -13.56
N PRO A 155 -0.17 5.28 -12.36
CA PRO A 155 -0.61 6.00 -11.16
C PRO A 155 0.39 7.11 -10.74
N CYS A 156 1.58 7.14 -11.35
CA CYS A 156 2.53 8.24 -11.25
C CYS A 156 2.17 9.42 -12.14
N ASP A 157 1.32 9.24 -13.14
CA ASP A 157 0.97 10.34 -14.04
C ASP A 157 0.40 11.50 -13.25
N ARG A 158 0.85 12.68 -13.68
CA ARG A 158 0.27 13.95 -13.28
C ARG A 158 -0.42 14.53 -14.50
N ILE A 159 -1.70 14.82 -14.33
CA ILE A 159 -2.56 15.32 -15.40
C ILE A 159 -2.84 16.81 -15.19
N ALA A 160 -2.97 17.52 -16.30
CA ALA A 160 -3.01 18.98 -16.31
C ALA A 160 -4.38 19.51 -15.91
N GLU A 161 -4.49 20.82 -15.70
CA GLU A 161 -5.76 21.48 -15.44
C GLU A 161 -6.74 21.23 -16.60
N GLY A 162 -7.98 20.86 -16.26
CA GLY A 162 -9.02 20.51 -17.22
C GLY A 162 -9.04 19.04 -17.66
N ASP A 163 -8.03 18.25 -17.32
CA ASP A 163 -8.02 16.81 -17.60
C ASP A 163 -8.87 16.03 -16.59
N SER A 164 -9.42 14.90 -17.03
CA SER A 164 -10.19 13.99 -16.17
C SER A 164 -9.28 13.31 -15.16
N CYS A 165 -9.60 13.46 -13.89
CA CYS A 165 -8.87 12.89 -12.77
C CYS A 165 -9.68 11.85 -12.03
N VAL A 166 -8.95 11.02 -11.29
CA VAL A 166 -9.52 10.09 -10.32
C VAL A 166 -8.75 10.29 -9.02
N ASP A 167 -9.44 10.36 -7.90
CA ASP A 167 -8.81 10.68 -6.61
C ASP A 167 -7.72 9.65 -6.21
N THR A 168 -7.86 8.42 -6.69
CA THR A 168 -6.93 7.30 -6.42
C THR A 168 -5.86 7.11 -7.50
N VAL A 169 -6.08 7.50 -8.77
CA VAL A 169 -5.11 7.31 -9.87
C VAL A 169 -5.10 8.50 -10.82
N ASN A 170 -3.96 8.82 -11.44
CA ASN A 170 -3.78 10.04 -12.24
C ASN A 170 -4.06 11.30 -11.42
N LYS A 171 -3.23 11.53 -10.39
CA LYS A 171 -3.36 12.74 -9.56
C LYS A 171 -3.13 13.99 -10.41
N CYS A 172 -3.78 15.08 -10.06
CA CYS A 172 -3.54 16.35 -10.74
C CYS A 172 -2.10 16.84 -10.52
N GLU A 173 -1.57 17.64 -11.45
CA GLU A 173 -0.28 18.33 -11.28
C GLU A 173 -0.23 19.13 -9.95
N ALA A 174 0.99 19.40 -9.47
CA ALA A 174 1.18 20.08 -8.19
C ALA A 174 0.42 21.42 -8.13
N GLY A 175 -0.42 21.59 -7.11
CA GLY A 175 -1.26 22.78 -6.91
C GLY A 175 -2.66 22.67 -7.53
N LEU A 176 -2.94 21.60 -8.27
CA LEU A 176 -4.27 21.26 -8.77
C LEU A 176 -4.91 20.18 -7.90
N PHE A 177 -6.24 20.11 -7.95
CA PHE A 177 -7.04 19.19 -7.16
C PHE A 177 -8.12 18.56 -8.03
N CYS A 178 -8.49 17.32 -7.70
CA CYS A 178 -9.54 16.62 -8.43
C CYS A 178 -10.93 17.10 -7.95
N GLU A 179 -11.57 17.99 -8.70
CA GLU A 179 -12.94 18.46 -8.43
C GLU A 179 -13.92 17.56 -9.18
N GLY A 180 -14.75 16.80 -8.45
CA GLY A 180 -15.53 15.72 -9.05
C GLY A 180 -16.50 15.06 -8.10
N GLY A 181 -17.59 14.49 -8.63
CA GLY A 181 -18.72 14.01 -7.84
C GLY A 181 -18.48 12.70 -7.07
N THR A 182 -19.57 12.16 -6.49
CA THR A 182 -19.62 11.02 -5.55
C THR A 182 -18.94 9.71 -6.00
N SER A 183 -18.48 9.60 -7.24
CA SER A 183 -17.88 8.40 -7.83
C SER A 183 -16.35 8.41 -7.87
N GLY A 184 -15.69 9.44 -7.32
CA GLY A 184 -14.22 9.54 -7.32
C GLY A 184 -13.61 9.96 -8.66
N TYR A 185 -14.44 10.35 -9.63
CA TYR A 185 -14.05 10.92 -10.92
C TYR A 185 -14.29 12.42 -10.93
N GLY A 186 -13.34 13.17 -11.45
CA GLY A 186 -13.41 14.62 -11.51
C GLY A 186 -12.65 15.23 -12.66
N THR A 187 -12.43 16.53 -12.55
CA THR A 187 -11.55 17.32 -13.41
C THR A 187 -10.51 18.00 -12.55
N CYS A 188 -9.27 18.04 -13.02
CA CYS A 188 -8.23 18.79 -12.34
C CYS A 188 -8.52 20.29 -12.43
N VAL A 189 -8.63 20.93 -11.27
CA VAL A 189 -8.88 22.37 -11.17
C VAL A 189 -7.88 23.03 -10.22
N THR A 190 -7.66 24.32 -10.40
CA THR A 190 -6.98 25.14 -9.40
C THR A 190 -7.78 25.14 -8.09
N GLY A 191 -7.11 24.83 -6.98
CA GLY A 191 -7.74 24.83 -5.66
C GLY A 191 -8.27 26.20 -5.26
N ARG A 192 -9.41 26.24 -4.57
CA ARG A 192 -10.09 27.49 -4.23
C ARG A 192 -9.39 28.24 -3.09
N GLY A 193 -9.33 29.57 -3.22
CA GLY A 193 -8.74 30.45 -2.21
C GLY A 193 -9.69 30.77 -1.05
N GLU A 194 -9.18 31.57 -0.09
CA GLU A 194 -9.94 32.00 1.08
C GLU A 194 -11.31 32.62 0.74
N GLY A 195 -12.34 32.25 1.50
CA GLY A 195 -13.69 32.79 1.35
C GLY A 195 -14.51 32.20 0.20
N ALA A 196 -13.89 31.41 -0.68
CA ALA A 196 -14.61 30.67 -1.71
C ALA A 196 -15.44 29.53 -1.10
N SER A 197 -16.57 29.19 -1.74
CA SER A 197 -17.36 28.05 -1.29
C SER A 197 -16.65 26.73 -1.59
N CYS A 198 -16.82 25.76 -0.70
CA CYS A 198 -16.25 24.43 -0.81
C CYS A 198 -17.21 23.37 -0.26
N ASP A 199 -16.94 22.13 -0.60
CA ASP A 199 -17.57 20.91 -0.10
C ASP A 199 -16.61 19.74 -0.37
N ASP A 200 -17.06 18.52 -0.09
CA ASP A 200 -16.25 17.30 -0.25
C ASP A 200 -15.79 17.06 -1.70
N PHE A 201 -16.49 17.65 -2.68
CA PHE A 201 -16.21 17.51 -4.11
C PHE A 201 -15.51 18.73 -4.70
N THR A 202 -15.33 19.76 -3.87
CA THR A 202 -14.91 21.09 -4.25
C THR A 202 -13.74 21.53 -3.37
N PRO A 203 -12.51 21.16 -3.76
CA PRO A 203 -11.34 21.28 -2.91
C PRO A 203 -10.88 22.74 -2.77
N CYS A 204 -10.45 23.07 -1.55
CA CYS A 204 -9.68 24.28 -1.30
C CYS A 204 -8.22 24.08 -1.72
N GLY A 205 -7.51 25.19 -1.98
CA GLY A 205 -6.06 25.14 -2.27
C GLY A 205 -5.24 24.58 -1.11
N ALA A 206 -3.97 24.24 -1.37
CA ALA A 206 -3.11 23.51 -0.43
C ALA A 206 -2.92 24.19 0.94
N ASP A 207 -3.09 25.52 0.99
CA ASP A 207 -2.96 26.32 2.22
C ASP A 207 -4.30 26.52 2.97
N TYR A 208 -5.37 25.88 2.50
CA TYR A 208 -6.74 26.11 2.94
C TYR A 208 -7.44 24.78 3.24
N GLY A 209 -8.41 24.82 4.16
CA GLY A 209 -9.32 23.70 4.39
C GLY A 209 -10.77 24.14 4.33
N CYS A 210 -11.67 23.19 4.03
CA CYS A 210 -13.08 23.48 3.95
C CYS A 210 -13.71 23.48 5.36
N GLN A 211 -14.25 24.62 5.78
CA GLN A 211 -14.95 24.75 7.06
C GLN A 211 -16.30 25.43 6.86
N ASN A 212 -17.39 24.76 7.26
CA ASN A 212 -18.76 25.25 7.08
C ASN A 212 -19.05 25.68 5.63
N GLY A 213 -18.53 24.92 4.66
CA GLY A 213 -18.71 25.17 3.23
C GLY A 213 -17.94 26.36 2.68
N THR A 214 -16.94 26.87 3.40
CA THR A 214 -16.06 27.96 2.95
C THR A 214 -14.58 27.61 3.15
N CYS A 215 -13.74 27.96 2.20
CA CYS A 215 -12.29 27.79 2.31
C CYS A 215 -11.73 28.78 3.33
N VAL A 216 -11.12 28.25 4.39
CA VAL A 216 -10.44 29.02 5.44
C VAL A 216 -8.97 28.63 5.49
N LYS A 217 -8.10 29.56 5.86
CA LYS A 217 -6.67 29.28 5.95
C LYS A 217 -6.40 28.16 6.95
N ALA A 218 -5.71 27.12 6.51
CA ALA A 218 -5.40 25.98 7.34
C ALA A 218 -4.43 26.37 8.47
N ALA A 219 -4.54 25.71 9.61
CA ALA A 219 -3.58 25.83 10.69
C ALA A 219 -2.30 25.06 10.34
N LEU A 220 -1.16 25.73 10.53
CA LEU A 220 0.15 25.13 10.35
C LEU A 220 0.49 24.22 11.53
N PRO A 221 1.46 23.30 11.38
CA PRO A 221 1.92 22.50 12.50
C PRO A 221 2.35 23.36 13.71
N GLY A 222 1.89 22.99 14.89
CA GLY A 222 2.06 23.75 16.14
C GLY A 222 1.02 24.83 16.39
N GLU A 223 0.16 25.16 15.42
CA GLU A 223 -0.95 26.09 15.61
C GLU A 223 -2.20 25.37 16.18
N SER A 224 -3.08 26.13 16.82
CA SER A 224 -4.34 25.57 17.32
C SER A 224 -5.31 25.19 16.18
N CYS A 225 -5.97 24.05 16.35
CA CYS A 225 -6.95 23.50 15.40
C CYS A 225 -8.39 23.53 15.91
N PHE A 226 -8.68 24.27 16.99
CA PHE A 226 -10.06 24.42 17.46
C PHE A 226 -10.92 25.22 16.48
N ASP A 227 -10.32 26.25 15.85
CA ASP A 227 -11.06 27.20 15.03
C ASP A 227 -10.85 26.99 13.52
N ARG A 228 -9.93 26.11 13.10
CA ARG A 228 -9.61 25.86 11.69
C ARG A 228 -8.96 24.49 11.47
N PRO A 229 -9.15 23.88 10.29
CA PRO A 229 -8.57 22.58 9.95
C PRO A 229 -7.04 22.66 9.83
N CYS A 230 -6.35 21.55 10.07
CA CYS A 230 -4.90 21.44 9.90
C CYS A 230 -4.53 21.26 8.42
N ALA A 231 -3.42 21.87 8.01
CA ALA A 231 -2.94 21.78 6.62
C ALA A 231 -2.48 20.36 6.25
N THR A 232 -1.93 19.62 7.21
CA THR A 232 -1.16 18.39 6.91
C THR A 232 -1.40 17.27 7.91
N THR A 233 -2.63 17.07 8.41
CA THR A 233 -3.25 15.73 8.66
C THR A 233 -4.09 15.61 9.94
N GLN A 234 -3.72 16.14 11.11
CA GLN A 234 -4.54 15.91 12.31
C GLN A 234 -4.43 16.92 13.45
N CYS A 235 -5.57 17.13 14.10
CA CYS A 235 -5.73 17.93 15.31
C CYS A 235 -5.56 17.04 16.54
N VAL A 236 -4.39 17.09 17.19
CA VAL A 236 -4.07 16.29 18.38
C VAL A 236 -4.01 17.22 19.57
N GLU A 237 -4.84 16.93 20.59
CA GLU A 237 -4.94 17.75 21.81
C GLU A 237 -5.13 19.26 21.54
N GLY A 238 -5.86 19.61 20.47
CA GLY A 238 -6.14 21.01 20.12
C GLY A 238 -5.03 21.74 19.38
N THR A 239 -3.97 21.02 18.96
CA THR A 239 -2.87 21.55 18.15
C THR A 239 -2.68 20.72 16.88
N CYS A 240 -2.36 21.35 15.76
CA CYS A 240 -1.98 20.65 14.55
C CYS A 240 -0.63 19.97 14.75
N ALA A 241 -0.61 18.64 14.70
CA ALA A 241 0.64 17.90 14.75
C ALA A 241 1.31 17.94 13.36
N THR A 242 2.63 18.17 13.31
CA THR A 242 3.43 17.49 12.29
C THR A 242 3.38 16.03 12.70
N THR A 243 2.74 15.16 11.94
CA THR A 243 2.86 13.73 12.18
C THR A 243 4.35 13.39 12.25
N PRO A 244 4.87 12.84 13.35
CA PRO A 244 6.00 11.95 13.22
C PRO A 244 5.44 10.76 12.42
N LEU A 245 6.01 10.48 11.24
CA LEU A 245 5.72 9.28 10.45
C LEU A 245 6.05 8.01 11.28
N GLY A 246 5.16 7.65 12.20
CA GLY A 246 5.39 6.60 13.18
C GLY A 246 4.77 6.96 14.52
N ASN A 247 3.45 6.78 14.62
CA ASN A 247 2.92 6.42 15.92
C ASN A 247 3.39 4.97 16.18
N PRO A 248 4.21 4.70 17.22
CA PRO A 248 4.76 3.36 17.45
C PRO A 248 3.70 2.30 17.79
N ASN A 249 2.42 2.70 17.94
CA ASN A 249 1.30 1.85 18.33
C ASN A 249 0.09 1.93 17.38
N VAL A 250 0.22 2.48 16.16
CA VAL A 250 -0.89 2.42 15.19
C VAL A 250 -0.76 1.14 14.39
N CYS A 251 -1.80 0.34 14.49
CA CYS A 251 -1.97 -0.93 13.81
C CYS A 251 -3.12 -0.82 12.79
N ASP A 252 -3.23 0.33 12.14
CA ASP A 252 -4.16 0.57 11.03
C ASP A 252 -3.61 -0.11 9.78
N LEU A 253 -3.64 -1.43 9.82
CA LEU A 253 -3.72 -2.25 8.63
C LEU A 253 -5.22 -2.50 8.47
N TYR A 254 -5.78 -2.28 7.26
CA TYR A 254 -7.18 -2.45 6.82
C TYR A 254 -7.99 -1.16 6.63
#